data_AF-A0A7C7TWI7-F1
#
_entry.id   AF-A0A7C7TWI7-F1
#
_cell.length_a   1.000
_cell.length_b   1.000
_cell.length_c   1.000
_cell.angle_alpha   90.00
_cell.angle_beta   90.00
_cell.angle_gamma   90.00
#
_symmetry.space_group_name_H-M   'P 1'
#
loop_
_entity.id
_entity.type
_entity.pdbx_description
1 polymer ?
#
loop_
_entity_poly.entity_id
_entity_poly.type
_entity_poly.pdbx_seq_one_letter_code
_entity_poly.pdbx_strand_id
1 'polypeptide(L)'
;MIYSKIGDSPERLLYRKVDLSIDNWNKWVAGPEFELLTVKNNWEGIDISIKPSIKGASIEKIHDLRDPSVFQDIDKKTCLLYSGGGENRIGLTEIKIKNN
;
A
#
# COMPACT_ATOMS: atom_id res chain seq x y z
N MET A 1 5.01 1.07 -9.12
CA MET A 1 5.43 0.75 -7.74
C MET A 1 4.28 1.06 -6.80
N ILE A 2 3.97 0.13 -5.89
CA ILE A 2 3.01 0.33 -4.79
C ILE A 2 3.80 0.19 -3.48
N TYR A 3 3.58 1.08 -2.52
CA TYR A 3 4.34 1.14 -1.27
C TYR A 3 3.50 1.80 -0.17
N SER A 4 3.90 1.63 1.08
CA SER A 4 3.45 2.46 2.20
C SER A 4 4.59 3.36 2.66
N LYS A 5 4.29 4.39 3.44
CA LYS A 5 5.25 5.43 3.81
C LYS A 5 5.23 5.70 5.31
N ILE A 6 6.35 5.38 5.95
CA ILE A 6 6.57 5.63 7.38
C ILE A 6 6.48 7.13 7.66
N GLY A 7 5.75 7.50 8.71
CA GLY A 7 5.52 8.88 9.15
C GLY A 7 4.29 9.54 8.55
N ASP A 8 3.62 8.92 7.56
CA ASP A 8 2.31 9.37 7.11
C ASP A 8 1.25 9.14 8.21
N SER A 9 0.16 9.91 8.18
CA SER A 9 -0.89 9.92 9.21
C SER A 9 -2.28 9.99 8.55
N PRO A 10 -2.94 8.85 8.27
CA PRO A 10 -2.46 7.49 8.52
C PRO A 10 -1.42 7.03 7.50
N GLU A 11 -0.65 5.99 7.83
CA GLU A 11 0.10 5.27 6.82
C GLU A 11 -0.88 4.47 5.94
N ARG A 12 -0.74 4.64 4.63
CA ARG A 12 -1.67 4.11 3.62
C ARG A 12 -0.90 3.64 2.40
N LEU A 13 -1.60 2.97 1.48
CA LEU A 13 -0.97 2.46 0.27
C LEU A 13 -0.96 3.54 -0.81
N LEU A 14 0.23 3.80 -1.33
CA LEU A 14 0.54 4.80 -2.33
C LEU A 14 1.00 4.12 -3.62
N TYR A 15 0.87 4.82 -4.74
CA TYR A 15 1.30 4.35 -6.04
C TYR A 15 2.06 5.42 -6.81
N ARG A 16 3.12 4.99 -7.51
CA ARG A 16 3.86 5.77 -8.50
C ARG A 16 4.13 4.94 -9.75
N LYS A 17 4.04 5.57 -10.92
CA LYS A 17 4.65 5.04 -12.16
C LYS A 17 6.15 5.27 -12.10
N VAL A 18 6.93 4.26 -12.46
CA VAL A 18 8.40 4.37 -12.56
C VAL A 18 8.75 4.11 -14.01
N ASP A 19 9.51 5.02 -14.61
CA ASP A 19 10.02 4.81 -15.96
C ASP A 19 11.20 3.83 -15.92
N LEU A 20 11.02 2.69 -16.57
CA LEU A 20 12.00 1.61 -16.66
C LEU A 20 12.70 1.58 -18.02
N SER A 21 12.52 2.59 -18.88
CA SER A 21 13.12 2.64 -20.22
C SER A 21 14.64 2.79 -20.21
N ILE A 22 15.24 3.14 -19.06
CA ILE A 22 16.67 3.29 -18.88
C ILE A 22 17.23 2.04 -18.20
N ASP A 23 18.17 1.34 -18.85
CA ASP A 23 18.76 0.10 -18.31
C ASP A 23 19.48 0.29 -16.97
N ASN A 24 20.08 1.47 -16.75
CA ASN A 24 20.69 1.80 -15.47
C ASN A 24 19.62 2.16 -14.43
N TRP A 25 19.31 1.21 -13.55
CA TRP A 25 18.31 1.35 -12.49
C TRP A 25 18.53 2.54 -11.54
N ASN A 26 19.77 3.00 -11.35
CA ASN A 26 20.06 4.21 -10.55
C ASN A 26 19.53 5.50 -11.19
N LYS A 27 19.13 5.44 -12.47
CA LYS A 27 18.57 6.57 -13.22
C LYS A 27 17.05 6.49 -13.37
N TRP A 28 16.40 5.48 -12.78
CA TRP A 28 14.94 5.39 -12.83
C TRP A 28 14.31 6.58 -12.10
N VAL A 29 13.30 7.17 -12.74
CA VAL A 29 12.56 8.31 -12.18
C VAL A 29 11.16 7.86 -11.82
N ALA A 30 10.79 8.04 -10.56
CA ALA A 30 9.43 7.86 -10.11
C ALA A 30 8.61 9.12 -10.42
N GLY A 31 7.46 8.92 -11.07
CA GLY A 31 6.50 9.98 -11.34
C GLY A 31 5.79 10.50 -10.07
N PRO A 32 4.70 11.28 -10.26
CA PRO A 32 3.90 11.78 -9.15
C PRO A 32 3.30 10.64 -8.31
N GLU A 33 3.10 10.94 -7.03
CA GLU A 33 2.50 10.07 -6.02
C GLU A 33 0.98 10.19 -6.02
N PHE A 34 0.30 9.06 -5.93
CA PHE A 34 -1.14 9.00 -5.77
C PHE A 34 -1.51 8.07 -4.62
N GLU A 35 -2.58 8.40 -3.92
CA GLU A 35 -3.20 7.47 -2.98
C GLU A 35 -3.88 6.33 -3.75
N LEU A 36 -3.56 5.10 -3.37
CA LEU A 36 -4.16 3.90 -3.95
C LEU A 36 -5.27 3.34 -3.05
N LEU A 37 -4.97 3.19 -1.76
CA LEU A 37 -5.90 2.63 -0.78
C LEU A 37 -5.60 3.18 0.61
N THR A 38 -6.66 3.54 1.33
CA THR A 38 -6.64 3.92 2.74
C THR A 38 -7.63 3.05 3.52
N VAL A 39 -7.56 3.12 4.86
CA VAL A 39 -8.43 2.41 5.80
C VAL A 39 -9.90 2.74 5.53
N LYS A 40 -10.75 1.71 5.50
CA LYS A 40 -12.20 1.75 5.23
C LYS A 40 -13.02 0.85 6.17
N ASN A 41 -12.41 -0.16 6.78
CA ASN A 41 -13.10 -1.19 7.56
C ASN A 41 -12.67 -1.22 9.03
N ASN A 42 -13.54 -1.73 9.92
CA ASN A 42 -13.24 -1.88 11.36
C ASN A 42 -12.03 -2.76 11.64
N TRP A 43 -11.81 -3.80 10.82
CA TRP A 43 -10.66 -4.68 10.97
C TRP A 43 -9.36 -4.03 10.50
N GLU A 44 -9.44 -3.01 9.64
CA GLU A 44 -8.30 -2.18 9.20
C GLU A 44 -7.98 -1.06 10.21
N GLY A 45 -8.83 -0.85 11.22
CA GLY A 45 -8.62 0.16 12.26
C GLY A 45 -9.33 1.50 12.02
N ILE A 46 -10.42 1.54 11.25
CA ILE A 46 -11.19 2.80 11.01
C ILE A 46 -11.72 3.43 12.31
N ASP A 47 -11.94 2.60 13.33
CA ASP A 47 -12.40 2.96 14.67
C ASP A 47 -11.27 3.46 15.59
N ILE A 48 -10.02 3.37 15.15
CA ILE A 48 -8.85 3.82 15.89
C ILE A 48 -8.47 5.23 15.45
N SER A 49 -8.05 6.07 16.40
CA SER A 49 -7.59 7.42 16.10
C SER A 49 -6.36 7.40 15.20
N ILE A 50 -6.39 8.24 14.17
CA ILE A 50 -5.27 8.45 13.26
C ILE A 50 -4.08 9.03 14.03
N LYS A 51 -2.90 8.45 13.82
CA LYS A 51 -1.61 8.91 14.33
C LYS A 51 -0.55 8.77 13.24
N PRO A 52 0.54 9.55 13.27
CA PRO A 52 1.69 9.31 12.41
C PRO A 52 2.27 7.92 12.65
N SER A 53 2.58 7.21 11.58
CA SER A 53 3.13 5.87 11.70
C SER A 53 4.57 5.88 12.21
N ILE A 54 4.93 4.84 12.95
CA ILE A 54 6.25 4.65 13.54
C ILE A 54 6.91 3.46 12.86
N LYS A 55 8.22 3.59 12.56
CA LYS A 55 9.03 2.51 12.02
C LYS A 55 9.02 1.29 12.95
N GLY A 56 8.69 0.13 12.41
CA GLY A 56 8.72 -1.15 13.11
C GLY A 56 7.35 -1.82 13.17
N ALA A 57 7.32 -2.99 13.79
CA ALA A 57 6.13 -3.82 13.88
C ALA A 57 5.07 -3.20 14.79
N SER A 58 3.80 -3.44 14.45
CA SER A 58 2.66 -2.94 15.23
C SER A 58 1.98 -4.07 15.99
N ILE A 59 2.08 -4.06 17.32
CA ILE A 59 1.44 -5.08 18.18
C ILE A 59 -0.05 -4.77 18.33
N GLU A 60 -0.42 -3.50 18.48
CA GLU A 60 -1.81 -3.08 18.64
C GLU A 60 -2.47 -2.80 17.29
N LYS A 61 -3.80 -2.91 17.25
CA LYS A 61 -4.59 -2.50 16.09
C LYS A 61 -4.52 -0.98 15.95
N ILE A 62 -4.04 -0.51 14.80
CA ILE A 62 -3.89 0.92 14.50
C ILE A 62 -4.56 1.28 13.16
N HIS A 63 -4.76 2.57 12.90
CA HIS A 63 -5.37 3.09 11.67
C HIS A 63 -4.34 3.15 10.53
N ASP A 64 -3.66 2.05 10.18
CA ASP A 64 -2.64 2.01 9.12
C ASP A 64 -2.85 0.83 8.16
N LEU A 65 -2.50 1.03 6.88
CA LEU A 65 -2.30 -0.02 5.87
C LEU A 65 -0.83 -0.11 5.46
N ARG A 66 -0.26 -1.33 5.45
CA ARG A 66 1.18 -1.58 5.22
C ARG A 66 1.44 -2.78 4.31
N ASP A 67 2.72 -3.02 4.01
CA ASP A 67 3.24 -4.22 3.34
C ASP A 67 2.50 -4.65 2.05
N PRO A 68 2.35 -3.75 1.06
CA PRO A 68 1.68 -4.10 -0.18
C PRO A 68 2.46 -5.16 -0.95
N SER A 69 1.77 -6.17 -1.47
CA SER A 69 2.33 -7.18 -2.37
C SER A 69 1.38 -7.45 -3.53
N VAL A 70 1.90 -7.33 -4.76
CA VAL A 70 1.12 -7.54 -5.99
C VAL A 70 1.44 -8.91 -6.54
N PHE A 71 0.39 -9.65 -6.93
CA PHE A 71 0.53 -10.93 -7.63
C PHE A 71 -0.57 -11.09 -8.68
N GLN A 72 -0.38 -12.05 -9.58
CA GLN A 72 -1.41 -12.49 -10.52
C GLN A 72 -1.95 -13.85 -10.06
N ASP A 73 -3.26 -13.95 -9.91
CA ASP A 73 -3.93 -15.20 -9.50
C ASP A 73 -4.14 -16.14 -10.71
N ILE A 74 -4.54 -17.38 -10.47
CA ILE A 74 -4.77 -18.43 -11.49
C ILE A 74 -5.81 -18.01 -12.54
N ASP A 75 -6.74 -17.12 -12.20
CA ASP A 75 -7.75 -16.56 -13.10
C ASP A 75 -7.29 -15.30 -13.85
N LYS A 76 -5.99 -14.99 -13.78
CA LYS A 76 -5.29 -13.85 -14.40
C LYS A 76 -5.65 -12.48 -13.82
N LYS A 77 -6.41 -12.41 -12.71
CA LYS A 77 -6.64 -11.14 -12.01
C LYS A 77 -5.36 -10.66 -11.33
N THR A 78 -5.11 -9.35 -11.42
CA THR A 78 -4.06 -8.70 -10.64
C THR A 78 -4.60 -8.37 -9.27
N CYS A 79 -3.98 -8.93 -8.26
CA CYS A 79 -4.40 -8.84 -6.87
C CYS A 79 -3.35 -8.11 -6.03
N LEU A 80 -3.82 -7.37 -5.03
CA LEU A 80 -3.02 -6.68 -4.03
C LEU A 80 -3.33 -7.29 -2.66
N LEU A 81 -2.32 -7.90 -2.05
CA LEU A 81 -2.28 -8.20 -0.62
C LEU A 81 -1.74 -6.99 0.13
N TYR A 82 -2.22 -6.78 1.35
CA TYR A 82 -1.73 -5.75 2.25
C TYR A 82 -2.01 -6.10 3.71
N SER A 83 -1.22 -5.53 4.62
CA SER A 83 -1.48 -5.55 6.05
C SER A 83 -2.47 -4.43 6.42
N GLY A 84 -3.48 -4.75 7.23
CA GLY A 84 -4.43 -3.79 7.78
C GLY A 84 -4.44 -3.82 9.30
N GLY A 85 -4.86 -2.72 9.93
CA GLY A 85 -4.80 -2.61 11.38
C GLY A 85 -3.36 -2.50 11.87
N GLY A 86 -2.47 -1.88 11.08
CA GLY A 86 -1.01 -2.05 11.20
C GLY A 86 -0.56 -3.34 10.52
N GLU A 87 -0.26 -4.37 11.31
CA GLU A 87 0.18 -5.71 10.85
C GLU A 87 -0.71 -6.84 11.42
N ASN A 88 -1.88 -6.46 11.94
CA ASN A 88 -2.74 -7.39 12.68
C ASN A 88 -3.58 -8.30 11.77
N ARG A 89 -3.85 -7.89 10.53
CA ARG A 89 -4.74 -8.57 9.59
C ARG A 89 -4.19 -8.45 8.17
N ILE A 90 -4.61 -9.37 7.29
CA ILE A 90 -4.25 -9.37 5.88
C ILE A 90 -5.50 -9.12 5.04
N GLY A 91 -5.45 -8.10 4.19
CA GLY A 91 -6.45 -7.80 3.18
C GLY A 91 -6.03 -8.28 1.79
N LEU A 92 -7.01 -8.57 0.95
CA LEU A 92 -6.85 -8.92 -0.47
C LEU A 92 -7.86 -8.12 -1.29
N THR A 93 -7.40 -7.47 -2.35
CA THR A 93 -8.28 -6.79 -3.31
C THR A 93 -7.78 -6.98 -4.73
N GLU A 94 -8.70 -7.06 -5.70
CA GLU A 94 -8.34 -6.92 -7.11
C GLU A 94 -7.96 -5.46 -7.39
N ILE A 95 -6.93 -5.24 -8.20
CA ILE A 95 -6.55 -3.93 -8.73
C ILE A 95 -6.60 -3.93 -10.24
N LYS A 96 -7.05 -2.81 -10.83
CA LYS A 96 -7.12 -2.63 -12.28
C LYS A 96 -6.26 -1.45 -12.69
N ILE A 97 -5.36 -1.70 -13.64
CA ILE A 97 -4.58 -0.64 -14.27
C ILE A 97 -5.43 -0.06 -15.39
N LYS A 98 -5.86 1.20 -15.26
CA LYS A 98 -6.44 1.93 -16.38
C LYS A 98 -5.29 2.54 -17.19
N ASN A 99 -5.20 2.16 -18.46
CA ASN A 99 -4.39 2.86 -19.42
C ASN A 99 -5.22 4.05 -19.90
N ASN A 100 -4.77 5.26 -19.57
CA ASN A 100 -5.24 6.48 -20.24
C ASN A 100 -4.48 6.63 -21.55
#